data_AF-A0A8J8A5D6-F1
#
_entry.id   AF-A0A8J8A5D6-F1
#
_cell.length_a   1.000
_cell.length_b   1.000
_cell.length_c   1.000
_cell.angle_alpha   90.00
_cell.angle_beta   90.00
_cell.angle_gamma   90.00
#
_symmetry.space_group_name_H-M   'P 1'
#
loop_
_entity.id
_entity.type
_entity.pdbx_description
1 polymer ?
#
loop_
_entity_poly.entity_id
_entity_poly.type
_entity_poly.pdbx_seq_one_letter_code
_entity_poly.pdbx_strand_id
1 'polypeptide(L)'
;MSRKNRNIYLGKRVKDTGRKGLDNLREVEDICKAILSDYQRGKISYAKAMRRLVFLRTTVIKRSEKLVGKKPKAYAIVSKYEEKLRRLKK
;
A
#
# COMPACT_ATOMS: atom_id res chain seq x y z
N MET A 1 7.39 30.72 -3.28
CA MET A 1 7.48 29.61 -4.25
C MET A 1 8.22 28.44 -3.58
N SER A 2 7.51 27.59 -2.83
CA SER A 2 8.15 26.59 -1.95
C SER A 2 8.46 25.29 -2.70
N ARG A 3 9.73 24.90 -2.72
CA ARG A 3 10.24 23.65 -3.33
C ARG A 3 9.63 22.44 -2.59
N LYS A 4 8.54 21.89 -3.12
CA LYS A 4 7.93 20.64 -2.62
C LYS A 4 8.94 19.49 -2.67
N ASN A 5 9.40 19.06 -1.51
CA ASN A 5 10.23 17.88 -1.30
C ASN A 5 9.54 16.62 -1.86
N ARG A 6 10.07 16.13 -2.98
CA ARG A 6 9.60 14.97 -3.74
C ARG A 6 10.08 13.69 -3.04
N ASN A 7 9.20 12.98 -2.34
CA ASN A 7 9.53 11.64 -1.84
C ASN A 7 9.18 10.59 -2.90
N ILE A 8 10.18 9.76 -3.24
CA ILE A 8 10.01 8.59 -4.09
C ILE A 8 9.39 7.47 -3.23
N TYR A 9 8.09 7.27 -3.32
CA TYR A 9 7.48 6.01 -2.87
C TYR A 9 7.44 5.05 -4.06
N LEU A 10 8.16 3.92 -3.95
CA LEU A 10 8.06 2.77 -4.86
C LEU A 10 8.35 3.03 -6.36
N GLY A 11 9.03 4.13 -6.70
CA GLY A 11 9.50 4.44 -8.06
C GLY A 11 8.46 4.98 -9.06
N LYS A 12 7.31 5.52 -8.61
CA LYS A 12 6.32 6.18 -9.50
C LYS A 12 5.57 7.32 -8.79
N ARG A 13 5.10 8.33 -9.56
CA ARG A 13 4.24 9.43 -9.05
C ARG A 13 2.91 8.87 -8.54
N VAL A 14 2.77 8.81 -7.22
CA VAL A 14 1.48 8.69 -6.54
C VAL A 14 1.00 10.12 -6.25
N LYS A 15 -0.28 10.42 -6.50
CA LYS A 15 -0.88 11.72 -6.12
C LYS A 15 -0.75 11.85 -4.61
N ASP A 16 0.02 12.83 -4.13
CA ASP A 16 0.13 13.17 -2.72
C ASP A 16 -1.25 13.57 -2.19
N THR A 17 -1.91 12.67 -1.45
CA THR A 17 -3.09 12.98 -0.66
C THR A 17 -2.66 13.68 0.64
N GLY A 18 -2.00 14.84 0.51
CA GLY A 18 -1.96 15.91 1.50
C GLY A 18 -1.28 15.70 2.86
N ARG A 19 -1.06 14.49 3.39
CA ARG A 19 -0.33 14.27 4.65
C ARG A 19 0.56 13.04 4.59
N LYS A 20 1.80 13.18 5.05
CA LYS A 20 2.83 12.14 5.11
C LYS A 20 2.61 11.24 6.32
N GLY A 21 2.22 10.00 6.05
CA GLY A 21 2.35 8.87 6.99
C GLY A 21 1.04 8.12 7.16
N LEU A 22 1.13 6.80 7.33
CA LEU A 22 0.03 5.89 7.65
C LEU A 22 -0.63 6.25 8.99
N ASP A 23 -1.43 7.30 9.00
CA ASP A 23 -2.12 7.85 10.16
C ASP A 23 -3.40 7.06 10.45
N ASN A 24 -3.94 6.35 9.45
CA ASN A 24 -5.20 5.64 9.58
C ASN A 24 -5.32 4.39 8.67
N LEU A 25 -6.33 3.58 8.96
CA LEU A 25 -6.65 2.36 8.21
C LEU A 25 -7.06 2.62 6.76
N ARG A 26 -7.58 3.82 6.45
CA ARG A 26 -8.00 4.19 5.11
C ARG A 26 -6.80 4.29 4.17
N GLU A 27 -5.68 4.84 4.62
CA GLU A 27 -4.46 4.89 3.82
C GLU A 27 -3.87 3.51 3.53
N VAL A 28 -3.95 2.58 4.49
CA VAL A 28 -3.57 1.18 4.26
C VAL A 28 -4.41 0.60 3.11
N GLU A 29 -5.72 0.84 3.14
CA GLU A 29 -6.62 0.37 2.11
C GLU A 29 -6.35 1.04 0.75
N ASP A 30 -6.11 2.35 0.72
CA ASP A 30 -5.85 3.10 -0.51
C ASP A 30 -4.54 2.65 -1.18
N ILE A 31 -3.49 2.36 -0.39
CA ILE A 31 -2.25 1.76 -0.92
C ILE A 31 -2.53 0.39 -1.53
N CYS A 32 -3.29 -0.48 -0.84
CA CYS A 32 -3.67 -1.78 -1.36
C CYS A 32 -4.47 -1.68 -2.67
N LYS A 33 -5.44 -0.78 -2.75
CA LYS A 33 -6.22 -0.49 -3.98
C LYS A 33 -5.32 -0.04 -5.12
N ALA A 34 -4.38 0.85 -4.86
CA ALA A 34 -3.43 1.33 -5.86
C ALA A 34 -2.56 0.19 -6.43
N ILE A 35 -2.07 -0.71 -5.57
CA ILE A 35 -1.28 -1.88 -5.99
C ILE A 35 -2.11 -2.81 -6.88
N LEU A 36 -3.35 -3.12 -6.49
CA LEU A 36 -4.24 -3.97 -7.30
C LEU A 36 -4.59 -3.31 -8.64
N SER A 37 -4.88 -2.01 -8.64
CA SER A 37 -5.17 -1.26 -9.87
C SER A 37 -3.98 -1.26 -10.82
N ASP A 38 -2.75 -1.08 -10.30
CA ASP A 38 -1.55 -1.17 -11.13
C ASP A 38 -1.36 -2.57 -11.73
N TYR A 39 -1.70 -3.64 -11.00
CA TYR A 39 -1.67 -5.00 -11.53
C TYR A 39 -2.75 -5.22 -12.60
N GLN A 40 -4.01 -4.85 -12.33
CA GLN A 40 -5.13 -5.01 -13.26
C GLN A 40 -4.92 -4.24 -14.56
N ARG A 41 -4.23 -3.09 -14.50
CA ARG A 41 -3.85 -2.28 -15.66
C ARG A 41 -2.59 -2.78 -16.37
N GLY A 42 -2.05 -3.94 -15.99
CA GLY A 42 -0.84 -4.52 -16.57
C GLY A 42 0.46 -3.73 -16.29
N LYS A 43 0.43 -2.73 -15.41
CA LYS A 43 1.60 -1.87 -15.14
C LYS A 43 2.67 -2.57 -14.29
N ILE A 44 2.26 -3.56 -13.49
CA ILE A 44 3.15 -4.38 -12.67
C ILE A 44 2.73 -5.85 -12.76
N SER A 45 3.70 -6.76 -12.72
CA SER A 45 3.42 -8.19 -12.68
C SER A 45 2.79 -8.62 -11.35
N TYR A 46 2.12 -9.77 -11.34
CA TYR A 46 1.58 -10.40 -10.13
C TYR A 46 2.64 -10.50 -9.02
N ALA A 47 3.84 -10.99 -9.37
CA ALA A 47 4.93 -11.15 -8.41
C ALA A 47 5.39 -9.81 -7.82
N LYS A 48 5.32 -8.72 -8.59
CA LYS A 48 5.65 -7.37 -8.12
C LYS A 48 4.54 -6.81 -7.23
N ALA A 49 3.27 -7.04 -7.59
CA ALA A 49 2.12 -6.65 -6.78
C ALA A 49 2.10 -7.37 -5.42
N MET A 50 2.29 -8.69 -5.41
CA MET A 50 2.34 -9.50 -4.19
C MET A 50 3.49 -9.07 -3.28
N ARG A 51 4.71 -8.87 -3.82
CA ARG A 51 5.84 -8.35 -3.04
C ARG A 51 5.55 -7.00 -2.38
N ARG A 52 4.85 -6.09 -3.07
CA ARG A 52 4.47 -4.79 -2.51
C ARG A 52 3.46 -4.93 -1.35
N LEU A 53 2.47 -5.82 -1.48
CA LEU A 53 1.50 -6.10 -0.39
C LEU A 53 2.21 -6.72 0.82
N VAL A 54 3.09 -7.70 0.60
CA VAL A 54 3.86 -8.33 1.68
C VAL A 54 4.75 -7.29 2.38
N PHE A 55 5.46 -6.44 1.62
CA PHE A 55 6.27 -5.37 2.20
C PHE A 55 5.46 -4.39 3.05
N LEU A 56 4.27 -4.01 2.60
CA LEU A 56 3.34 -3.17 3.36
C LEU A 56 3.00 -3.82 4.71
N ARG A 57 2.70 -5.12 4.72
CA ARG A 57 2.40 -5.89 5.94
C ARG A 57 3.61 -6.05 6.86
N THR A 58 4.72 -6.57 6.35
CA THR A 58 5.84 -7.04 7.18
C THR A 58 6.80 -5.93 7.60
N THR A 59 6.87 -4.84 6.84
CA THR A 59 7.81 -3.74 7.11
C THR A 59 7.07 -2.49 7.52
N VAL A 60 6.16 -2.01 6.68
CA VAL A 60 5.60 -0.67 6.82
C VAL A 60 4.61 -0.59 7.99
N ILE A 61 3.61 -1.47 8.03
CA ILE A 61 2.63 -1.52 9.14
C ILE A 61 3.32 -1.94 10.43
N LYS A 62 4.24 -2.92 10.38
CA LYS A 62 4.96 -3.41 11.55
C LYS A 62 5.70 -2.29 12.29
N ARG A 63 6.39 -1.42 11.54
CA ARG A 63 7.18 -0.30 12.07
C ARG A 63 6.38 1.00 12.29
N SER A 64 5.11 1.04 11.93
CA SER A 64 4.29 2.25 12.12
C SER A 64 3.83 2.38 13.57
N GLU A 65 4.29 3.43 14.24
CA GLU A 65 3.82 3.86 15.57
C GLU A 65 2.40 4.42 15.49
N LYS A 66 2.06 5.07 14.38
CA LYS A 66 0.74 5.68 14.10
C LYS A 66 -0.40 4.65 13.98
N LEU A 67 -0.05 3.38 13.75
CA LEU A 67 -1.00 2.26 13.67
C LEU A 67 -1.05 1.43 14.95
N VAL A 68 -0.40 1.84 16.05
CA VAL A 68 -0.53 1.15 17.34
C VAL A 68 -2.01 1.07 17.74
N GLY A 69 -2.44 -0.10 18.21
CA GLY A 69 -3.86 -0.42 18.46
C GLY A 69 -4.72 -0.73 17.21
N LYS A 70 -4.26 -0.32 16.01
CA LYS A 70 -4.95 -0.55 14.72
C LYS A 70 -4.27 -1.62 13.84
N LYS A 71 -3.08 -2.10 14.22
CA LYS A 71 -2.30 -3.10 13.46
C LYS A 71 -3.11 -4.35 13.07
N PRO A 72 -3.92 -4.97 13.94
CA PRO A 72 -4.72 -6.14 13.55
C PRO A 72 -5.66 -5.85 12.38
N LYS A 73 -6.37 -4.70 12.44
CA LYS A 73 -7.26 -4.26 11.35
C LYS A 73 -6.47 -3.94 10.08
N ALA A 74 -5.31 -3.31 10.21
CA ALA A 74 -4.43 -3.01 9.08
C ALA A 74 -3.93 -4.29 8.38
N TYR A 75 -3.52 -5.30 9.15
CA TYR A 75 -3.15 -6.61 8.60
C TYR A 75 -4.32 -7.31 7.92
N ALA A 76 -5.51 -7.28 8.50
CA ALA A 76 -6.71 -7.84 7.88
C ALA A 76 -7.03 -7.18 6.53
N ILE A 77 -6.85 -5.85 6.42
CA ILE A 77 -6.97 -5.15 5.14
C ILE A 77 -5.96 -5.71 4.15
N VAL A 78 -4.67 -5.77 4.49
CA VAL A 78 -3.66 -6.29 3.53
C VAL A 78 -3.97 -7.72 3.12
N SER A 79 -4.31 -8.61 4.06
CA SER A 79 -4.67 -10.01 3.76
C SER A 79 -5.85 -10.12 2.80
N LYS A 80 -6.91 -9.31 2.99
CA LYS A 80 -8.06 -9.23 2.07
C LYS A 80 -7.62 -8.89 0.64
N TYR A 81 -6.65 -7.98 0.48
CA TYR A 81 -6.15 -7.60 -0.85
C TYR A 81 -5.14 -8.62 -1.42
N GLU A 82 -4.35 -9.31 -0.59
CA GLU A 82 -3.54 -10.46 -1.03
C GLU A 82 -4.45 -11.57 -1.61
N GLU A 83 -5.56 -11.89 -0.95
CA GLU A 83 -6.53 -12.87 -1.44
C GLU A 83 -7.20 -12.43 -2.74
N LYS A 84 -7.65 -11.18 -2.83
CA LYS A 84 -8.19 -10.62 -4.07
C LYS A 84 -7.18 -10.75 -5.21
N LEU A 85 -5.92 -10.41 -4.97
CA LEU A 85 -4.86 -10.54 -5.98
C LEU A 85 -4.65 -12.00 -6.41
N ARG A 86 -4.69 -12.96 -5.48
CA ARG A 86 -4.63 -14.40 -5.80
C ARG A 86 -5.79 -14.86 -6.67
N ARG A 87 -7.01 -14.37 -6.39
CA ARG A 87 -8.21 -14.69 -7.19
C ARG A 87 -8.15 -14.11 -8.60
N LEU A 88 -7.56 -12.93 -8.77
CA LEU A 88 -7.40 -12.31 -10.10
C LEU A 88 -6.35 -12.98 -10.99
N LYS A 89 -5.44 -13.78 -10.40
CA LYS A 89 -4.43 -14.55 -11.17
C LYS A 89 -5.00 -15.87 -11.70
N LYS A 90 -5.98 -16.46 -11.00
CA LYS A 90 -6.69 -17.66 -11.45
C LYS A 90 -7.57 -17.32 -12.63
#